data_AF-A0AAN1LQY0-F1
#
_entry.id   AF-A0AAN1LQY0-F1
#
_cell.length_a   1.000
_cell.length_b   1.000
_cell.length_c   1.000
_cell.angle_alpha   90.00
_cell.angle_beta   90.00
_cell.angle_gamma   90.00
#
_symmetry.space_group_name_H-M   'P 1'
#
loop_
_entity.id
_entity.type
_entity.pdbx_description
1 polymer ?
#
loop_
_entity_poly.entity_id
_entity_poly.type
_entity_poly.pdbx_seq_one_letter_code
_entity_poly.pdbx_strand_id
1 'polypeptide(L)' 'MWLRRFGRALVAMARERAELLTVRQVLEELGGISRRTFYRWRELRIAPHCIRLPNGELRVRRDVLNAWLEDHAEGAA' A
#
# COMPACT_ATOMS: atom_id res chain seq x y z
N MET A 1 13.21 25.41 23.43
CA MET A 1 12.39 25.59 22.20
C MET A 1 12.51 24.35 21.30
N TRP A 2 12.00 23.18 21.74
CA TRP A 2 12.20 21.89 21.04
C TRP A 2 10.94 21.00 20.95
N LEU A 3 9.73 21.56 21.08
CA LEU A 3 8.48 20.76 21.17
C LEU A 3 7.47 20.93 20.03
N ARG A 4 7.81 21.56 18.91
CA ARG A 4 6.87 21.77 17.78
C ARG A 4 7.09 20.85 16.56
N ARG A 5 8.17 20.06 16.54
CA ARG A 5 8.54 19.21 15.39
C ARG A 5 7.91 17.80 15.45
N PHE A 6 7.69 17.25 16.65
CA PHE A 6 7.16 15.89 16.84
C PHE A 6 5.69 15.75 16.43
N GLY A 7 4.85 16.74 16.74
CA GLY A 7 3.41 16.67 16.48
C GLY A 7 3.05 16.56 15.00
N ARG A 8 3.78 17.24 14.09
CA ARG A 8 3.51 17.15 12.65
C ARG A 8 3.95 15.82 12.04
N ALA A 9 5.08 15.27 12.48
CA ALA A 9 5.59 13.99 11.98
C ALA A 9 4.68 12.82 12.41
N LEU A 10 4.18 12.84 13.64
CA LEU A 10 3.25 11.82 14.15
C LEU A 10 1.92 11.79 13.39
N VAL A 11 1.34 12.96 13.12
CA VAL A 11 0.09 13.08 12.35
C VAL A 11 0.29 12.65 10.89
N ALA A 12 1.44 12.99 10.28
CA ALA A 12 1.76 12.56 8.93
C ALA A 12 1.88 11.03 8.83
N MET A 13 2.61 10.39 9.74
CA MET A 13 2.76 8.92 9.77
C MET A 13 1.43 8.19 10.03
N ALA A 14 0.57 8.74 10.89
CA ALA A 14 -0.76 8.18 11.12
C ALA A 14 -1.67 8.33 9.89
N ARG A 15 -1.59 9.45 9.19
CA ARG A 15 -2.36 9.71 7.97
C ARG A 15 -1.89 8.84 6.80
N GLU A 16 -0.60 8.58 6.70
CA GLU A 16 -0.02 7.64 5.74
C GLU A 16 -0.55 6.22 5.97
N ARG A 17 -0.59 5.73 7.23
CA ARG A 17 -1.20 4.42 7.56
C ARG A 17 -2.71 4.34 7.30
N ALA A 18 -3.40 5.47 7.26
CA ALA A 18 -4.82 5.57 6.95
C ALA A 18 -5.09 5.75 5.45
N GLU A 19 -4.06 5.94 4.62
CA GLU A 19 -4.22 6.21 3.20
C GLU A 19 -4.70 4.97 2.43
N LEU A 20 -5.71 5.17 1.58
CA LEU A 20 -6.29 4.16 0.70
C LEU A 20 -5.90 4.41 -0.75
N LEU A 21 -4.93 3.64 -1.22
CA LEU A 21 -4.44 3.67 -2.59
C LEU A 21 -5.43 3.01 -3.54
N THR A 22 -5.63 3.61 -4.70
CA THR A 22 -6.25 2.96 -5.85
C THR A 22 -5.29 1.94 -6.46
N VAL A 23 -5.82 0.98 -7.21
CA VAL A 23 -4.97 0.05 -7.99
C VAL A 23 -3.99 0.80 -8.88
N ARG A 24 -4.40 1.92 -9.50
CA ARG A 24 -3.49 2.71 -10.34
C ARG A 24 -2.28 3.23 -9.56
N GLN A 25 -2.51 3.78 -8.36
CA GLN A 25 -1.42 4.26 -7.51
C GLN A 25 -0.50 3.12 -7.06
N VAL A 26 -1.06 1.96 -6.70
CA VAL A 26 -0.25 0.77 -6.38
C VAL A 26 0.65 0.38 -7.56
N LEU A 27 0.12 0.36 -8.78
CA LEU A 27 0.91 0.02 -9.96
C LEU A 27 2.01 1.03 -10.25
N GLU A 28 1.71 2.32 -10.08
CA GLU A 28 2.70 3.41 -10.22
C GLU A 28 3.83 3.25 -9.20
N GLU A 29 3.53 2.91 -7.95
CA GLU A 29 4.52 2.72 -6.90
C GLU A 29 5.39 1.49 -7.07
N LEU A 30 4.84 0.42 -7.66
CA LEU A 30 5.60 -0.79 -7.99
C LEU A 30 6.46 -0.64 -9.25
N GLY A 31 6.65 0.58 -9.76
CA GLY A 31 7.46 0.84 -10.96
C GLY A 31 6.71 0.71 -12.28
N GLY A 32 5.38 0.89 -12.28
CA GLY A 32 4.56 0.88 -13.50
C GLY A 32 4.13 -0.51 -13.97
N ILE A 33 3.91 -1.44 -13.04
CA ILE A 33 3.48 -2.81 -13.37
C ILE A 33 2.13 -2.79 -14.13
N SER A 34 1.96 -3.71 -15.08
CA SER A 34 0.70 -3.82 -15.81
C SER A 34 -0.46 -4.27 -14.90
N ARG A 35 -1.68 -3.75 -15.17
CA ARG A 35 -2.90 -4.22 -14.48
C ARG A 35 -3.06 -5.73 -14.57
N ARG A 36 -2.78 -6.33 -15.73
CA ARG A 36 -2.90 -7.78 -15.96
C ARG A 36 -2.02 -8.57 -14.99
N THR A 37 -0.77 -8.14 -14.79
CA THR A 37 0.16 -8.78 -13.84
C THR A 37 -0.40 -8.73 -12.43
N PHE A 38 -0.89 -7.56 -12.00
CA PHE A 38 -1.48 -7.41 -10.67
C PHE A 38 -2.73 -8.26 -10.44
N TYR A 39 -3.62 -8.34 -11.44
CA TYR A 39 -4.79 -9.23 -11.34
C TYR A 39 -4.39 -10.71 -11.29
N ARG A 40 -3.36 -11.12 -12.06
CA ARG A 40 -2.80 -12.47 -11.96
C ARG A 40 -2.27 -12.76 -10.55
N TRP A 41 -1.56 -11.82 -9.94
CA TRP A 41 -1.12 -11.97 -8.54
C TRP A 41 -2.28 -12.12 -7.56
N ARG A 42 -3.39 -11.42 -7.80
CA ARG A 42 -4.61 -11.58 -6.98
C ARG A 42 -5.25 -12.95 -7.15
N GLU A 43 -5.31 -13.48 -8.37
CA GLU A 43 -5.78 -14.86 -8.64
C GLU A 43 -4.91 -15.89 -7.93
N LEU A 44 -3.59 -15.67 -7.94
CA LEU A 44 -2.61 -16.48 -7.23
C LEU A 44 -2.57 -16.24 -5.71
N ARG A 45 -3.34 -15.27 -5.20
CA ARG A 45 -3.38 -14.85 -3.78
C ARG A 45 -2.03 -14.39 -3.22
N ILE A 46 -1.15 -13.86 -4.07
CA ILE A 46 0.14 -13.29 -3.68
C ILE A 46 0.17 -11.76 -3.75
N ALA A 47 -0.93 -11.12 -4.16
CA ALA A 47 -1.04 -9.67 -4.14
C ALA A 47 -1.35 -9.14 -2.73
N PRO A 48 -1.06 -7.85 -2.43
CA PRO A 48 -1.45 -7.22 -1.18
C PRO A 48 -2.98 -7.26 -0.99
N HIS A 49 -3.41 -7.30 0.27
CA HIS A 49 -4.83 -7.40 0.60
C HIS A 49 -5.61 -6.19 0.07
N CYS A 50 -6.57 -6.46 -0.81
CA CYS A 50 -7.39 -5.44 -1.46
C CYS A 50 -8.77 -5.36 -0.79
N ILE A 51 -9.21 -4.15 -0.48
CA ILE A 51 -10.57 -3.82 -0.04
C ILE A 51 -11.42 -3.58 -1.28
N ARG A 52 -12.49 -4.37 -1.45
CA ARG A 52 -13.49 -4.13 -2.50
C ARG A 52 -14.55 -3.18 -1.97
N LEU A 53 -14.70 -2.04 -2.63
CA LEU A 53 -15.72 -1.06 -2.33
C LEU A 53 -17.08 -1.47 -2.91
N PRO A 54 -18.21 -0.91 -2.42
CA PRO A 54 -19.55 -1.20 -2.95
C PRO A 54 -19.71 -0.86 -4.44
N ASN A 55 -18.95 0.11 -4.95
CA ASN A 55 -18.91 0.49 -6.37
C ASN A 55 -18.06 -0.46 -7.25
N GLY A 56 -17.45 -1.49 -6.66
CA GLY A 56 -16.60 -2.46 -7.36
C GLY A 56 -15.13 -2.05 -7.51
N GLU A 57 -14.75 -0.83 -7.13
CA GLU A 57 -13.35 -0.42 -7.11
C GLU A 57 -12.56 -1.14 -6.01
N LEU A 58 -11.25 -1.25 -6.23
CA LEU A 58 -10.33 -1.83 -5.26
C LEU A 58 -9.47 -0.75 -4.63
N ARG A 59 -9.34 -0.84 -3.31
CA ARG A 59 -8.41 -0.04 -2.51
C ARG A 59 -7.40 -0.92 -1.81
N VAL A 60 -6.18 -0.43 -1.67
CA VAL A 60 -5.14 -1.06 -0.86
C VAL A 60 -4.73 -0.05 0.21
N ARG A 61 -4.69 -0.46 1.46
CA ARG A 61 -4.17 0.42 2.51
C ARG A 61 -2.66 0.55 2.34
N ARG A 62 -2.11 1.74 2.54
CA ARG A 62 -0.67 1.98 2.39
C ARG A 62 0.18 1.10 3.31
N ASP A 63 -0.23 0.92 4.56
CA ASP A 63 0.47 0.05 5.50
C ASP A 63 0.49 -1.42 5.06
N VAL A 64 -0.61 -1.91 4.48
CA VAL A 64 -0.69 -3.26 3.91
C VAL A 64 0.23 -3.42 2.70
N LEU A 65 0.32 -2.41 1.83
CA LEU A 65 1.25 -2.45 0.70
C LEU A 65 2.71 -2.48 1.19
N ASN A 66 3.05 -1.66 2.19
CA ASN A 66 4.39 -1.63 2.76
C ASN A 66 4.76 -2.97 3.41
N ALA A 67 3.88 -3.53 4.25
CA ALA A 67 4.11 -4.83 4.88
C ALA A 67 4.28 -5.94 3.84
N TRP A 68 3.53 -5.89 2.74
CA TRP A 68 3.69 -6.83 1.63
C TRP A 68 5.05 -6.69 0.93
N LEU A 69 5.54 -5.45 0.73
CA LEU A 69 6.87 -5.20 0.17
C LEU A 69 7.98 -5.71 1.10
N GLU A 70 7.83 -5.54 2.41
CA GLU A 70 8.77 -6.04 3.42
C GLU A 70 8.86 -7.56 3.40
N ASP A 71 7.72 -8.26 3.32
CA ASP A 71 7.64 -9.72 3.23
C ASP A 71 8.29 -10.29 1.95
N HIS A 72 8.31 -9.50 0.87
CA HIS A 72 8.90 -9.89 -0.42
C HIS A 72 10.31 -9.34 -0.65
N ALA A 73 10.87 -8.60 0.31
CA ALA A 73 12.23 -8.10 0.21
C ALA A 73 13.23 -9.25 0.40
N GLU A 74 14.17 -9.41 -0.53
CA GLU A 74 15.25 -10.40 -0.38
C GLU A 74 16.05 -10.10 0.90
N GLY A 75 16.20 -11.10 1.78
CA GLY A 75 16.84 -10.97 3.08
C GLY A 75 15.90 -10.77 4.27
N ALA A 76 14.58 -10.83 4.08
CA ALA A 76 13.61 -11.01 5.16
C ALA A 76 13.67 -12.47 5.69
N ALA A 77 14.74 -12.79 6.43
CA ALA A 77 14.90 -14.03 7.20
C ALA A 77 15.71 -13.77 8.47
#